data_AF-A0A5B8G3K9-F1
#
_entry.id   AF-A0A5B8G3K9-F1
#
_cell.length_a   1.000
_cell.length_b   1.000
_cell.length_c   1.000
_cell.angle_alpha   90.00
_cell.angle_beta   90.00
_cell.angle_gamma   90.00
#
_symmetry.space_group_name_H-M   'P 1'
#
loop_
_entity.id
_entity.type
_entity.pdbx_description
1 polymer ?
#
loop_
_entity_poly.entity_id
_entity_poly.type
_entity_poly.pdbx_seq_one_letter_code
_entity_poly.pdbx_strand_id
1 'polypeptide(L)'
;MSGAPRRFLLVSRVGAQGLHAGWLAPGTERSYDVFLSAYDPDLPEITGDGLFFERREGTKVAGYAGFLDDHAALLRRYSHVAFFDEDLAADVATLNGLFACCAERGLRLAQPALTLDSHFSFAALLQQKSFRLRYVNFVEMMCPIFRVDALEEVRPLFGMGLESGIDLAWCNLLYRSPRDFAVIDAFPVTHTRPVGAQKERNGFEGARGYEDDIGTVLGLFDLPWLSCVPYAAETRSGRRVTSRARLLLGALGLAAATFRQRPGGLRLKAIALHWYHLVERRPLNIPRMFPVTPEG
;
A
#
# COMPACT_ATOMS: atom_id res chain seq x y z
N MET A 1 -8.98 20.97 -25.81
CA MET A 1 -9.20 21.55 -24.47
C MET A 1 -8.24 20.85 -23.53
N SER A 2 -7.15 21.51 -23.10
CA SER A 2 -6.26 20.90 -22.11
C SER A 2 -6.99 20.90 -20.77
N GLY A 3 -7.33 19.71 -20.26
CA GLY A 3 -7.92 19.56 -18.93
C GLY A 3 -7.01 20.15 -17.85
N ALA A 4 -7.56 20.41 -16.67
CA ALA A 4 -6.76 20.80 -15.51
C ALA A 4 -5.65 19.76 -15.27
N PRO A 5 -4.43 20.18 -14.86
CA PRO A 5 -3.35 19.25 -14.60
C PRO A 5 -3.75 18.26 -13.51
N ARG A 6 -3.51 16.96 -13.77
CA ARG A 6 -3.78 15.89 -12.82
C ARG A 6 -2.85 16.01 -11.61
N ARG A 7 -3.40 15.83 -10.41
CA ARG A 7 -2.71 16.14 -9.14
C ARG A 7 -2.03 14.93 -8.49
N PHE A 8 -2.28 13.75 -9.04
CA PHE A 8 -1.89 12.48 -8.44
C PHE A 8 -1.27 11.55 -9.50
N LEU A 9 -0.45 10.60 -9.06
CA LEU A 9 0.18 9.60 -9.93
C LEU A 9 -0.07 8.21 -9.38
N LEU A 10 -0.47 7.27 -10.25
CA LEU A 10 -0.49 5.84 -9.95
C LEU A 10 0.62 5.17 -10.74
N VAL A 11 1.63 4.66 -10.04
CA VAL A 11 2.75 3.90 -10.60
C VAL A 11 2.50 2.42 -10.37
N SER A 12 2.74 1.60 -11.38
CA SER A 12 2.67 0.15 -11.24
C SER A 12 3.74 -0.54 -12.06
N ARG A 13 4.35 -1.57 -11.49
CA ARG A 13 5.16 -2.53 -12.25
C ARG A 13 4.24 -3.58 -12.85
N VAL A 14 4.21 -3.66 -14.19
CA VAL A 14 3.20 -4.45 -14.92
C VAL A 14 3.80 -5.41 -15.93
N GLY A 15 3.15 -6.56 -16.12
CA GLY A 15 3.36 -7.45 -17.25
C GLY A 15 2.07 -7.73 -18.00
N ALA A 16 2.10 -8.72 -18.90
CA ALA A 16 0.96 -9.06 -19.77
C ALA A 16 -0.36 -9.34 -19.05
N GLN A 17 -0.32 -9.73 -17.77
CA GLN A 17 -1.52 -10.06 -16.98
C GLN A 17 -1.96 -8.95 -16.03
N GLY A 18 -1.39 -7.74 -16.11
CA GLY A 18 -1.77 -6.64 -15.23
C GLY A 18 -3.21 -6.17 -15.45
N LEU A 19 -3.85 -5.68 -14.38
CA LEU A 19 -5.24 -5.20 -14.35
C LEU A 19 -5.38 -3.69 -14.62
N HIS A 20 -4.32 -3.05 -15.13
CA HIS A 20 -4.23 -1.61 -15.33
C HIS A 20 -5.30 -1.04 -16.29
N ALA A 21 -5.89 -1.86 -17.16
CA ALA A 21 -7.02 -1.45 -18.00
C ALA A 21 -8.22 -0.91 -17.18
N GLY A 22 -8.48 -1.48 -16.00
CA GLY A 22 -9.54 -1.02 -15.09
C GLY A 22 -9.27 0.37 -14.51
N TRP A 23 -8.00 0.76 -14.37
CA TRP A 23 -7.59 2.06 -13.86
C TRP A 23 -7.65 3.17 -14.93
N LEU A 24 -7.74 2.80 -16.21
CA LEU A 24 -7.74 3.76 -17.32
C LEU A 24 -9.15 4.07 -17.84
N ALA A 25 -10.09 3.12 -17.72
CA ALA A 25 -11.50 3.17 -18.16
C ALA A 25 -11.85 4.36 -19.09
N PRO A 26 -11.76 4.17 -20.42
CA PRO A 26 -11.95 5.26 -21.39
C PRO A 26 -13.24 6.04 -21.19
N GLY A 27 -13.17 7.37 -21.37
CA GLY A 27 -14.32 8.27 -21.22
C GLY A 27 -14.67 8.65 -19.77
N THR A 28 -13.93 8.14 -18.78
CA THR A 28 -14.08 8.57 -17.37
C THR A 28 -12.99 9.57 -17.00
N GLU A 29 -13.37 10.69 -16.37
CA GLU A 29 -12.41 11.71 -15.93
C GLU A 29 -11.55 11.19 -14.78
N ARG A 30 -10.23 11.16 -15.00
CA ARG A 30 -9.23 10.76 -14.00
C ARG A 30 -8.59 12.00 -13.38
N SER A 31 -8.51 12.01 -12.05
CA SER A 31 -7.76 13.02 -11.28
C SER A 31 -6.25 12.72 -11.18
N TYR A 32 -5.83 11.57 -11.71
CA TYR A 32 -4.48 11.02 -11.64
C TYR A 32 -3.94 10.59 -13.00
N ASP A 33 -2.65 10.76 -13.21
CA ASP A 33 -1.93 10.10 -14.30
C ASP A 33 -1.56 8.67 -13.89
N VAL A 34 -1.28 7.81 -14.86
CA VAL A 34 -0.81 6.43 -14.63
C VAL A 34 0.58 6.28 -15.25
N PHE A 35 1.50 5.66 -14.52
CA PHE A 35 2.83 5.30 -14.98
C PHE A 35 2.97 3.78 -14.95
N LEU A 36 3.15 3.17 -16.12
CA LEU A 36 3.36 1.74 -16.27
C LEU A 36 4.85 1.45 -16.48
N SER A 37 5.48 0.83 -15.47
CA SER A 37 6.87 0.38 -15.53
C SER A 37 6.89 -1.11 -15.90
N ALA A 38 6.96 -1.38 -17.19
CA ALA A 38 6.85 -2.73 -17.72
C ALA A 38 8.13 -3.53 -17.50
N TYR A 39 8.04 -4.62 -16.75
CA TYR A 39 9.14 -5.57 -16.59
C TYR A 39 9.09 -6.68 -17.65
N ASP A 40 7.93 -6.84 -18.30
CA ASP A 40 7.69 -7.84 -19.33
C ASP A 40 8.21 -7.29 -20.67
N PRO A 41 9.24 -7.90 -21.27
CA PRO A 41 9.82 -7.40 -22.52
C PRO A 41 8.83 -7.49 -23.69
N ASP A 42 7.84 -8.37 -23.60
CA ASP A 42 6.88 -8.63 -24.68
C ASP A 42 5.60 -7.80 -24.55
N LEU A 43 5.39 -7.11 -23.42
CA LEU A 43 4.26 -6.21 -23.26
C LEU A 43 4.39 -5.03 -24.26
N PRO A 44 3.42 -4.80 -25.16
CA PRO A 44 3.47 -3.67 -26.08
C PRO A 44 3.35 -2.35 -25.33
N GLU A 45 3.91 -1.29 -25.91
CA GLU A 45 3.78 0.05 -25.34
C GLU A 45 2.30 0.46 -25.29
N ILE A 46 1.88 0.95 -24.13
CA ILE A 46 0.51 1.40 -23.89
C ILE A 46 0.53 2.92 -23.83
N THR A 47 -0.24 3.56 -24.72
CA THR A 47 -0.28 5.02 -24.86
C THR A 47 -1.68 5.56 -24.62
N GLY A 48 -1.76 6.81 -24.18
CA GLY A 48 -3.02 7.47 -23.89
C GLY A 48 -2.82 8.78 -23.13
N ASP A 49 -3.88 9.58 -23.04
CA ASP A 49 -3.85 10.82 -22.24
C ASP A 49 -3.59 10.48 -20.76
N GLY A 50 -2.58 11.12 -20.15
CA GLY A 50 -2.18 10.89 -18.77
C GLY A 50 -1.65 9.48 -18.52
N LEU A 51 -1.00 8.88 -19.52
CA LEU A 51 -0.34 7.60 -19.42
C LEU A 51 1.14 7.77 -19.77
N PHE A 52 2.00 7.30 -18.88
CA PHE A 52 3.44 7.14 -19.09
C PHE A 52 3.76 5.65 -19.16
N PHE A 53 4.73 5.30 -19.98
CA PHE A 53 5.19 3.93 -20.14
C PHE A 53 6.72 3.91 -20.18
N GLU A 54 7.33 2.96 -19.47
CA GLU A 54 8.75 2.63 -19.62
C GLU A 54 8.93 1.11 -19.61
N ARG A 55 10.09 0.66 -20.09
CA ARG A 55 10.57 -0.71 -19.85
C ARG A 55 11.63 -0.68 -18.78
N ARG A 56 11.48 -1.52 -17.75
CA ARG A 56 12.43 -1.65 -16.64
C ARG A 56 12.46 -3.05 -16.08
N GLU A 57 13.57 -3.72 -16.32
CA GLU A 57 13.90 -5.02 -15.73
C GLU A 57 14.11 -4.94 -14.21
N GLY A 58 14.27 -6.11 -13.59
CA GLY A 58 14.52 -6.25 -12.16
C GLY A 58 13.30 -6.63 -11.34
N THR A 59 13.58 -6.97 -10.09
CA THR A 59 12.62 -7.31 -9.04
C THR A 59 11.76 -6.10 -8.65
N LYS A 60 10.76 -6.28 -7.79
CA LYS A 60 9.77 -5.25 -7.48
C LYS A 60 10.41 -4.02 -6.83
N VAL A 61 11.15 -4.20 -5.75
CA VAL A 61 11.73 -3.10 -4.96
C VAL A 61 12.91 -2.47 -5.72
N ALA A 62 13.82 -3.27 -6.27
CA ALA A 62 14.92 -2.77 -7.10
C ALA A 62 14.42 -1.99 -8.34
N GLY A 63 13.36 -2.48 -8.98
CA GLY A 63 12.70 -1.78 -10.08
C GLY A 63 12.12 -0.43 -9.65
N TYR A 64 11.47 -0.37 -8.47
CA TYR A 64 11.02 0.90 -7.90
C TYR A 64 12.18 1.82 -7.50
N ALA A 65 13.30 1.29 -7.02
CA ALA A 65 14.48 2.10 -6.69
C ALA A 65 14.99 2.86 -7.92
N GLY A 66 15.23 2.14 -9.04
CA GLY A 66 15.65 2.78 -10.29
C GLY A 66 14.61 3.76 -10.84
N PHE A 67 13.32 3.43 -10.73
CA PHE A 67 12.24 4.34 -11.13
C PHE A 67 12.25 5.64 -10.30
N LEU A 68 12.37 5.54 -8.98
CA LEU A 68 12.40 6.69 -8.07
C LEU A 68 13.61 7.59 -8.35
N ASP A 69 14.72 7.00 -8.79
CA ASP A 69 15.93 7.72 -9.16
C ASP A 69 15.78 8.48 -10.48
N ASP A 70 15.36 7.79 -11.54
CA ASP A 70 15.25 8.35 -12.88
C ASP A 70 14.12 9.39 -13.00
N HIS A 71 13.04 9.21 -12.24
CA HIS A 71 11.81 10.03 -12.35
C HIS A 71 11.60 10.99 -11.18
N ALA A 72 12.64 11.28 -10.39
CA ALA A 72 12.52 12.17 -9.23
C ALA A 72 11.90 13.55 -9.55
N ALA A 73 12.25 14.14 -10.71
CA ALA A 73 11.70 15.41 -11.15
C ALA A 73 10.21 15.31 -11.53
N LEU A 74 9.78 14.19 -12.12
CA LEU A 74 8.38 13.93 -12.45
C LEU A 74 7.55 13.77 -11.18
N LEU A 75 8.02 12.98 -10.22
CA LEU A 75 7.31 12.67 -8.97
C LEU A 75 6.96 13.93 -8.18
N ARG A 76 7.88 14.91 -8.11
CA ARG A 76 7.67 16.21 -7.43
C ARG A 76 6.53 17.05 -7.97
N ARG A 77 6.01 16.74 -9.16
CA ARG A 77 4.86 17.44 -9.76
C ARG A 77 3.53 17.00 -9.15
N TYR A 78 3.51 15.86 -8.47
CA TYR A 78 2.32 15.26 -7.91
C TYR A 78 2.25 15.50 -6.40
N SER A 79 1.02 15.63 -5.89
CA SER A 79 0.82 15.75 -4.45
C SER A 79 0.91 14.39 -3.74
N HIS A 80 0.42 13.34 -4.40
CA HIS A 80 0.45 11.97 -3.90
C HIS A 80 0.79 11.00 -5.04
N VAL A 81 1.53 9.96 -4.70
CA VAL A 81 1.99 8.91 -5.61
C VAL A 81 1.61 7.56 -5.02
N ALA A 82 0.85 6.77 -5.78
CA ALA A 82 0.52 5.40 -5.45
C ALA A 82 1.49 4.43 -6.12
N PHE A 83 1.90 3.38 -5.41
CA PHE A 83 2.59 2.21 -5.99
C PHE A 83 1.67 1.02 -5.86
N PHE A 84 1.07 0.58 -6.96
CA PHE A 84 0.07 -0.49 -6.95
C PHE A 84 0.64 -1.73 -7.62
N ASP A 85 0.43 -2.89 -7.00
CA ASP A 85 0.65 -4.17 -7.66
C ASP A 85 -0.34 -4.35 -8.81
N GLU A 86 0.11 -5.06 -9.84
CA GLU A 86 -0.63 -5.23 -11.10
C GLU A 86 -1.90 -6.08 -10.97
N ASP A 87 -2.12 -6.78 -9.85
CA ASP A 87 -3.28 -7.64 -9.57
C ASP A 87 -4.38 -6.94 -8.75
N LEU A 88 -4.31 -5.62 -8.64
CA LEU A 88 -5.33 -4.82 -7.97
C LEU A 88 -6.46 -4.43 -8.91
N ALA A 89 -7.63 -5.03 -8.69
CA ALA A 89 -8.85 -4.63 -9.37
C ALA A 89 -9.47 -3.40 -8.67
N ALA A 90 -9.58 -2.31 -9.41
CA ALA A 90 -10.22 -1.06 -9.03
C ALA A 90 -10.73 -0.32 -10.28
N ASP A 91 -11.78 0.48 -10.12
CA ASP A 91 -12.27 1.37 -11.19
C ASP A 91 -11.80 2.83 -10.97
N VAL A 92 -12.00 3.67 -11.98
CA VAL A 92 -11.61 5.09 -11.93
C VAL A 92 -12.31 5.85 -10.80
N ALA A 93 -13.57 5.55 -10.51
CA ALA A 93 -14.33 6.22 -9.45
C ALA A 93 -13.74 5.94 -8.07
N THR A 94 -13.36 4.67 -7.82
CA THR A 94 -12.68 4.23 -6.61
C THR A 94 -11.34 4.92 -6.45
N LEU A 95 -10.51 4.94 -7.50
CA LEU A 95 -9.19 5.57 -7.47
C LEU A 95 -9.26 7.10 -7.28
N ASN A 96 -10.19 7.79 -7.95
CA ASN A 96 -10.44 9.21 -7.72
C ASN A 96 -10.84 9.48 -6.26
N GLY A 97 -11.75 8.67 -5.71
CA GLY A 97 -12.17 8.77 -4.32
C GLY A 97 -11.04 8.52 -3.31
N LEU A 98 -10.15 7.56 -3.61
CA LEU A 98 -8.96 7.28 -2.80
C LEU A 98 -8.04 8.48 -2.73
N PHE A 99 -7.62 9.02 -3.89
CA PHE A 99 -6.73 10.17 -3.93
C PHE A 99 -7.35 11.41 -3.29
N ALA A 100 -8.63 11.67 -3.54
CA ALA A 100 -9.36 12.75 -2.89
C ALA A 100 -9.35 12.59 -1.35
N CYS A 101 -9.59 11.37 -0.85
CA CYS A 101 -9.55 11.08 0.58
C CYS A 101 -8.16 11.33 1.19
N CYS A 102 -7.09 10.88 0.53
CA CYS A 102 -5.71 11.15 0.94
C CYS A 102 -5.42 12.65 1.03
N ALA A 103 -5.74 13.39 -0.04
CA ALA A 103 -5.49 14.83 -0.12
C ALA A 103 -6.31 15.62 0.90
N GLU A 104 -7.60 15.31 1.07
CA GLU A 104 -8.50 15.97 2.03
C GLU A 104 -8.04 15.81 3.48
N ARG A 105 -7.40 14.68 3.84
CA ARG A 105 -6.89 14.42 5.20
C ARG A 105 -5.40 14.74 5.36
N GLY A 106 -4.72 15.11 4.26
CA GLY A 106 -3.27 15.34 4.25
C GLY A 106 -2.46 14.11 4.69
N LEU A 107 -2.96 12.91 4.38
CA LEU A 107 -2.32 11.65 4.80
C LEU A 107 -0.91 11.56 4.20
N ARG A 108 0.08 11.20 5.02
CA ARG A 108 1.47 11.03 4.59
C ARG A 108 1.67 9.69 3.87
N LEU A 109 0.98 8.66 4.34
CA LEU A 109 1.00 7.32 3.75
C LEU A 109 -0.34 6.64 3.99
N ALA A 110 -0.96 6.09 2.96
CA ALA A 110 -2.23 5.39 3.07
C ALA A 110 -2.27 4.16 2.18
N GLN A 111 -3.31 3.35 2.32
CA GLN A 111 -3.71 2.38 1.31
C GLN A 111 -5.23 2.27 1.26
N PRO A 112 -5.81 1.82 0.13
CA PRO A 112 -7.19 1.35 0.15
C PRO A 112 -7.35 0.17 1.13
N ALA A 113 -8.55 0.03 1.68
CA ALA A 113 -8.94 -1.23 2.29
C ALA A 113 -9.13 -2.31 1.23
N LEU A 114 -8.94 -3.56 1.61
CA LEU A 114 -9.15 -4.71 0.74
C LEU A 114 -10.57 -5.25 0.87
N THR A 115 -11.20 -5.61 -0.23
CA THR A 115 -12.49 -6.30 -0.22
C THR A 115 -12.41 -7.63 0.54
N LEU A 116 -13.55 -8.11 1.07
CA LEU A 116 -13.57 -9.33 1.90
C LEU A 116 -13.18 -10.61 1.13
N ASP A 117 -13.23 -10.56 -0.19
CA ASP A 117 -12.82 -11.60 -1.15
C ASP A 117 -11.38 -11.41 -1.66
N SER A 118 -10.63 -10.42 -1.16
CA SER A 118 -9.21 -10.27 -1.48
C SER A 118 -8.35 -11.38 -0.85
N HIS A 119 -7.20 -11.63 -1.46
CA HIS A 119 -6.04 -12.26 -0.80
C HIS A 119 -5.36 -11.23 0.12
N PHE A 120 -4.97 -11.61 1.33
CA PHE A 120 -4.38 -10.67 2.30
C PHE A 120 -3.43 -11.35 3.28
N SER A 121 -2.44 -10.59 3.77
CA SER A 121 -1.54 -10.99 4.87
C SER A 121 -2.11 -10.58 6.23
N PHE A 122 -2.68 -9.37 6.32
CA PHE A 122 -3.20 -8.79 7.55
C PHE A 122 -4.70 -8.52 7.44
N ALA A 123 -5.52 -9.18 8.27
CA ALA A 123 -6.97 -8.93 8.31
C ALA A 123 -7.31 -7.48 8.73
N ALA A 124 -6.37 -6.78 9.37
CA ALA A 124 -6.47 -5.36 9.66
C ALA A 124 -6.62 -4.49 8.40
N LEU A 125 -6.21 -4.97 7.22
CA LEU A 125 -6.29 -4.22 5.96
C LEU A 125 -7.62 -4.47 5.22
N LEU A 126 -8.43 -5.43 5.66
CA LEU A 126 -9.75 -5.69 5.08
C LEU A 126 -10.75 -4.57 5.40
N GLN A 127 -11.70 -4.36 4.49
CA GLN A 127 -12.73 -3.34 4.59
C GLN A 127 -13.62 -3.54 5.82
N GLN A 128 -13.75 -2.48 6.60
CA GLN A 128 -14.71 -2.35 7.70
C GLN A 128 -15.74 -1.29 7.33
N LYS A 129 -16.89 -1.73 6.79
CA LYS A 129 -17.90 -0.86 6.15
C LYS A 129 -18.44 0.28 7.02
N SER A 130 -18.38 0.13 8.35
CA SER A 130 -18.79 1.15 9.34
C SER A 130 -17.94 2.42 9.31
N PHE A 131 -16.73 2.34 8.73
CA PHE A 131 -15.78 3.44 8.69
C PHE A 131 -15.63 4.00 7.27
N ARG A 132 -15.21 5.27 7.21
CA ARG A 132 -14.69 5.92 6.01
C ARG A 132 -13.19 5.60 5.86
N LEU A 133 -12.46 5.70 6.97
CA LEU A 133 -11.05 5.36 7.08
C LEU A 133 -10.70 4.98 8.52
N ARG A 134 -9.61 4.24 8.68
CA ARG A 134 -9.01 3.87 9.96
C ARG A 134 -7.56 4.32 9.98
N TYR A 135 -7.18 5.07 11.01
CA TYR A 135 -5.79 5.43 11.24
C TYR A 135 -5.04 4.24 11.83
N VAL A 136 -3.92 3.88 11.22
CA VAL A 136 -3.17 2.64 11.45
C VAL A 136 -1.70 2.91 11.73
N ASN A 137 -0.99 1.92 12.26
CA ASN A 137 0.46 1.99 12.47
C ASN A 137 1.27 1.28 11.37
N PHE A 138 0.62 0.70 10.36
CA PHE A 138 1.27 -0.07 9.28
C PHE A 138 0.47 0.05 7.98
N VAL A 139 1.18 0.16 6.86
CA VAL A 139 0.66 0.15 5.48
C VAL A 139 1.54 -0.84 4.69
N GLU A 140 0.90 -1.76 3.97
CA GLU A 140 1.56 -2.85 3.24
C GLU A 140 2.04 -2.38 1.86
N MET A 141 3.14 -2.96 1.37
CA MET A 141 3.78 -2.61 0.09
C MET A 141 2.91 -2.81 -1.16
N MET A 142 1.82 -3.57 -1.07
CA MET A 142 1.04 -3.94 -2.25
C MET A 142 0.26 -2.78 -2.87
N CYS A 143 -0.24 -1.84 -2.06
CA CYS A 143 -1.01 -0.69 -2.56
C CYS A 143 -0.80 0.63 -1.79
N PRO A 144 0.44 1.01 -1.43
CA PRO A 144 0.69 2.26 -0.72
C PRO A 144 0.42 3.48 -1.59
N ILE A 145 -0.04 4.54 -0.95
CA ILE A 145 -0.23 5.88 -1.50
C ILE A 145 0.53 6.84 -0.60
N PHE A 146 1.64 7.36 -1.08
CA PHE A 146 2.47 8.32 -0.36
C PHE A 146 2.08 9.74 -0.72
N ARG A 147 2.15 10.64 0.25
CA ARG A 147 2.38 12.06 -0.06
C ARG A 147 3.80 12.21 -0.57
N VAL A 148 4.02 13.10 -1.54
CA VAL A 148 5.31 13.15 -2.25
C VAL A 148 6.51 13.41 -1.34
N ASP A 149 6.36 14.24 -0.31
CA ASP A 149 7.41 14.50 0.69
C ASP A 149 7.75 13.28 1.54
N ALA A 150 6.73 12.50 1.94
CA ALA A 150 6.91 11.26 2.66
C ALA A 150 7.58 10.19 1.79
N LEU A 151 7.25 10.14 0.49
CA LEU A 151 7.94 9.26 -0.46
C LEU A 151 9.43 9.60 -0.57
N GLU A 152 9.78 10.89 -0.65
CA GLU A 152 11.17 11.34 -0.68
C GLU A 152 11.92 10.93 0.61
N GLU A 153 11.28 11.04 1.78
CA GLU A 153 11.86 10.60 3.06
C GLU A 153 12.18 9.10 3.07
N VAL A 154 11.31 8.24 2.53
CA VAL A 154 11.53 6.76 2.54
C VAL A 154 12.23 6.21 1.30
N ARG A 155 12.47 7.02 0.26
CA ARG A 155 13.13 6.61 -0.98
C ARG A 155 14.42 5.81 -0.75
N PRO A 156 15.32 6.16 0.19
CA PRO A 156 16.54 5.39 0.41
C PRO A 156 16.31 3.92 0.78
N LEU A 157 15.16 3.55 1.36
CA LEU A 157 14.84 2.15 1.67
C LEU A 157 14.75 1.27 0.42
N PHE A 158 14.26 1.82 -0.69
CA PHE A 158 14.11 1.07 -1.94
C PHE A 158 15.50 0.69 -2.51
N GLY A 159 16.53 1.50 -2.23
CA GLY A 159 17.90 1.26 -2.67
C GLY A 159 18.73 0.31 -1.80
N MET A 160 18.16 -0.28 -0.74
CA MET A 160 18.91 -1.14 0.19
C MET A 160 19.17 -2.57 -0.32
N GLY A 161 18.62 -2.96 -1.47
CA GLY A 161 18.75 -4.31 -2.01
C GLY A 161 17.87 -5.36 -1.30
N LEU A 162 16.83 -4.90 -0.60
CA LEU A 162 15.87 -5.72 0.14
C LEU A 162 14.53 -5.72 -0.61
N GLU A 163 14.01 -6.91 -0.91
CA GLU A 163 12.79 -7.09 -1.72
C GLU A 163 11.53 -7.30 -0.88
N SER A 164 11.69 -7.41 0.45
CA SER A 164 10.60 -7.53 1.41
C SER A 164 10.90 -6.80 2.71
N GLY A 165 9.87 -6.52 3.49
CA GLY A 165 9.98 -5.95 4.84
C GLY A 165 10.24 -4.46 4.93
N ILE A 166 10.61 -3.76 3.84
CA ILE A 166 10.84 -2.30 3.89
C ILE A 166 9.57 -1.52 4.29
N ASP A 167 8.39 -2.08 4.03
CA ASP A 167 7.09 -1.51 4.42
C ASP A 167 6.85 -1.52 5.93
N LEU A 168 7.48 -2.45 6.65
CA LEU A 168 7.48 -2.49 8.12
C LEU A 168 8.21 -1.28 8.73
N ALA A 169 9.11 -0.64 7.99
CA ALA A 169 9.85 0.53 8.45
C ALA A 169 9.13 1.86 8.17
N TRP A 170 8.31 1.95 7.10
CA TRP A 170 7.74 3.23 6.61
C TRP A 170 7.03 4.04 7.69
N CYS A 171 6.04 3.44 8.35
CA CYS A 171 5.25 4.17 9.35
C CYS A 171 6.09 4.57 10.57
N ASN A 172 7.21 3.89 10.85
CA ASN A 172 8.10 4.25 11.96
C ASN A 172 9.04 5.41 11.61
N LEU A 173 9.52 5.46 10.37
CA LEU A 173 10.36 6.55 9.86
C LEU A 173 9.55 7.84 9.62
N LEU A 174 8.32 7.69 9.15
CA LEU A 174 7.45 8.80 8.76
C LEU A 174 6.58 9.36 9.90
N TYR A 175 6.61 8.78 11.09
CA TYR A 175 5.68 9.17 12.16
C TYR A 175 5.93 10.60 12.64
N ARG A 176 4.93 11.46 12.52
CA ARG A 176 4.87 12.83 13.10
C ARG A 176 3.58 13.04 13.88
N SER A 177 2.51 12.36 13.51
CA SER A 177 1.19 12.49 14.11
C SER A 177 0.38 11.18 14.00
N PRO A 178 -0.52 10.89 14.95
CA PRO A 178 -1.54 9.84 14.83
C PRO A 178 -2.56 10.06 13.69
N ARG A 179 -2.33 10.96 12.74
CA ARG A 179 -3.20 11.11 11.56
C ARG A 179 -2.45 10.94 10.25
N ASP A 180 -1.17 10.60 10.32
CA ASP A 180 -0.33 10.48 9.13
C ASP A 180 -0.71 9.28 8.27
N PHE A 181 -1.19 8.20 8.90
CA PHE A 181 -1.37 6.92 8.23
C PHE A 181 -2.79 6.38 8.31
N ALA A 182 -3.33 5.90 7.19
CA ALA A 182 -4.66 5.31 7.18
C ALA A 182 -4.87 4.17 6.17
N VAL A 183 -5.78 3.27 6.53
CA VAL A 183 -6.49 2.39 5.59
C VAL A 183 -7.83 3.03 5.25
N ILE A 184 -8.14 3.19 3.97
CA ILE A 184 -9.35 3.87 3.49
C ILE A 184 -10.44 2.85 3.16
N ASP A 185 -11.45 2.73 4.02
CA ASP A 185 -12.57 1.78 3.87
C ASP A 185 -13.64 2.24 2.86
N ALA A 186 -13.69 3.53 2.55
CA ALA A 186 -14.71 4.11 1.67
C ALA A 186 -14.59 3.65 0.21
N PHE A 187 -13.37 3.32 -0.23
CA PHE A 187 -13.03 3.03 -1.62
C PHE A 187 -12.16 1.77 -1.68
N PRO A 188 -12.72 0.58 -1.38
CA PRO A 188 -11.93 -0.64 -1.30
C PRO A 188 -11.46 -1.10 -2.69
N VAL A 189 -10.35 -1.85 -2.72
CA VAL A 189 -9.85 -2.53 -3.93
C VAL A 189 -9.83 -4.04 -3.72
N THR A 190 -9.83 -4.82 -4.80
CA THR A 190 -9.71 -6.28 -4.71
C THR A 190 -8.31 -6.72 -5.11
N HIS A 191 -7.61 -7.40 -4.21
CA HIS A 191 -6.34 -8.07 -4.50
C HIS A 191 -6.64 -9.49 -5.02
N THR A 192 -6.41 -9.69 -6.32
CA THR A 192 -6.97 -10.83 -7.07
C THR A 192 -6.10 -12.08 -7.11
N ARG A 193 -4.84 -12.00 -6.67
CA ARG A 193 -3.91 -13.14 -6.68
C ARG A 193 -3.39 -13.49 -5.29
N PRO A 194 -3.00 -14.76 -5.03
CA PRO A 194 -2.45 -15.16 -3.75
C PRO A 194 -1.21 -14.36 -3.35
N VAL A 195 -1.11 -14.02 -2.05
CA VAL A 195 0.09 -13.40 -1.48
C VAL A 195 1.29 -14.31 -1.70
N GLY A 196 2.37 -13.75 -2.24
CA GLY A 196 3.57 -14.49 -2.58
C GLY A 196 3.44 -15.34 -3.85
N ALA A 197 2.44 -15.14 -4.70
CA ALA A 197 2.40 -15.82 -6.01
C ALA A 197 3.60 -15.46 -6.92
N GLN A 198 4.29 -14.36 -6.63
CA GLN A 198 5.43 -13.86 -7.40
C GLN A 198 6.78 -13.98 -6.65
N LYS A 199 6.95 -14.93 -5.71
CA LYS A 199 8.18 -15.01 -4.87
C LYS A 199 9.47 -15.06 -5.68
N GLU A 200 9.59 -16.01 -6.60
CA GLU A 200 10.79 -16.22 -7.43
C GLU A 200 11.11 -14.95 -8.22
N ARG A 201 10.09 -14.36 -8.84
CA ARG A 201 10.18 -13.12 -9.60
C ARG A 201 10.56 -11.89 -8.76
N ASN A 202 10.31 -11.94 -7.45
CA ASN A 202 10.75 -10.94 -6.49
C ASN A 202 12.13 -11.26 -5.89
N GLY A 203 12.90 -12.18 -6.48
CA GLY A 203 14.27 -12.48 -6.09
C GLY A 203 14.41 -13.48 -4.94
N PHE A 204 13.32 -14.15 -4.55
CA PHE A 204 13.34 -15.19 -3.52
C PHE A 204 13.43 -16.57 -4.16
N GLU A 205 14.66 -16.97 -4.48
CA GLU A 205 15.01 -18.29 -5.02
C GLU A 205 15.97 -19.03 -4.07
N GLY A 206 15.92 -20.36 -4.09
CA GLY A 206 16.80 -21.21 -3.29
C GLY A 206 16.59 -21.06 -1.77
N ALA A 207 17.65 -20.70 -1.05
CA ALA A 207 17.63 -20.64 0.42
C ALA A 207 17.21 -19.27 1.00
N ARG A 208 17.13 -18.21 0.19
CA ARG A 208 16.76 -16.86 0.65
C ARG A 208 15.24 -16.73 0.72
N GLY A 209 14.71 -16.51 1.91
CA GLY A 209 13.28 -16.30 2.17
C GLY A 209 12.93 -14.82 2.37
N TYR A 210 11.62 -14.52 2.43
CA TYR A 210 11.14 -13.19 2.78
C TYR A 210 11.59 -12.77 4.18
N GLU A 211 11.66 -13.75 5.07
CA GLU A 211 12.00 -13.61 6.48
C GLU A 211 13.44 -13.12 6.68
N ASP A 212 14.35 -13.42 5.76
CA ASP A 212 15.74 -12.94 5.82
C ASP A 212 15.81 -11.42 5.60
N ASP A 213 15.12 -10.93 4.57
CA ASP A 213 15.02 -9.49 4.29
C ASP A 213 14.27 -8.77 5.41
N ILE A 214 13.17 -9.35 5.90
CA ILE A 214 12.41 -8.79 7.03
C ILE A 214 13.29 -8.70 8.28
N GLY A 215 14.01 -9.77 8.62
CA GLY A 215 14.94 -9.78 9.76
C GLY A 215 16.02 -8.71 9.62
N THR A 216 16.53 -8.51 8.42
CA THR A 216 17.52 -7.46 8.10
C THR A 216 16.94 -6.06 8.30
N VAL A 217 15.76 -5.75 7.74
CA VAL A 217 15.11 -4.44 7.94
C VAL A 217 14.83 -4.18 9.42
N LEU A 218 14.22 -5.15 10.10
CA LEU A 218 13.87 -5.01 11.52
C LEU A 218 15.11 -4.78 12.39
N GLY A 219 16.20 -5.52 12.13
CA GLY A 219 17.48 -5.32 12.81
C GLY A 219 18.12 -3.97 12.53
N LEU A 220 18.13 -3.52 11.26
CA LEU A 220 18.72 -2.25 10.84
C LEU A 220 18.08 -1.04 11.53
N PHE A 221 16.77 -1.10 11.78
CA PHE A 221 16.01 -0.01 12.39
C PHE A 221 15.66 -0.23 13.87
N ASP A 222 16.20 -1.28 14.50
CA ASP A 222 15.85 -1.68 15.87
C ASP A 222 14.31 -1.70 16.08
N LEU A 223 13.63 -2.43 15.20
CA LEU A 223 12.17 -2.57 15.20
C LEU A 223 11.78 -3.98 15.62
N PRO A 224 10.79 -4.14 16.53
CA PRO A 224 10.19 -5.44 16.77
C PRO A 224 9.29 -5.84 15.59
N TRP A 225 8.87 -7.10 15.56
CA TRP A 225 7.77 -7.49 14.68
C TRP A 225 6.48 -6.77 15.11
N LEU A 226 6.02 -5.80 14.30
CA LEU A 226 4.88 -4.96 14.65
C LEU A 226 3.56 -5.62 14.25
N SER A 227 2.59 -5.54 15.17
CA SER A 227 1.18 -5.81 14.85
C SER A 227 0.60 -4.64 14.04
N CYS A 228 -0.13 -4.94 12.96
CA CYS A 228 -1.00 -3.95 12.31
C CYS A 228 -2.23 -3.69 13.18
N VAL A 229 -2.34 -2.48 13.75
CA VAL A 229 -3.39 -2.09 14.71
C VAL A 229 -3.95 -0.72 14.32
N PRO A 230 -5.26 -0.63 14.03
CA PRO A 230 -5.91 0.66 13.92
C PRO A 230 -6.11 1.26 15.32
N TYR A 231 -5.81 2.54 15.48
CA TYR A 231 -5.90 3.24 16.76
C TYR A 231 -6.97 4.31 16.81
N ALA A 232 -7.45 4.76 15.66
CA ALA A 232 -8.61 5.62 15.54
C ALA A 232 -9.30 5.36 14.20
N ALA A 233 -10.53 5.81 14.05
CA ALA A 233 -11.27 5.76 12.79
C ALA A 233 -12.16 7.00 12.63
N GLU A 234 -12.60 7.22 11.40
CA GLU A 234 -13.65 8.18 11.03
C GLU A 234 -14.82 7.37 10.48
N THR A 235 -16.04 7.57 11.00
CA THR A 235 -17.24 6.95 10.41
C THR A 235 -17.57 7.58 9.07
N ARG A 236 -18.47 6.96 8.30
CA ARG A 236 -18.98 7.56 7.05
C ARG A 236 -19.66 8.92 7.23
N SER A 237 -20.19 9.18 8.43
CA SER A 237 -20.76 10.47 8.83
C SER A 237 -19.73 11.49 9.35
N GLY A 238 -18.42 11.18 9.30
CA GLY A 238 -17.35 12.07 9.76
C GLY A 238 -17.08 12.03 11.27
N ARG A 239 -17.73 11.15 12.03
CA ARG A 239 -17.54 11.06 13.49
C ARG A 239 -16.24 10.31 13.81
N ARG A 240 -15.40 10.91 14.66
CA ARG A 240 -14.19 10.27 15.16
C ARG A 240 -14.51 9.14 16.16
N VAL A 241 -13.79 8.02 16.05
CA VAL A 241 -13.87 6.86 16.93
C VAL A 241 -12.48 6.50 17.42
N THR A 242 -12.27 6.51 18.73
CA THR A 242 -11.01 6.10 19.39
C THR A 242 -11.22 4.94 20.38
N SER A 243 -12.48 4.56 20.64
CA SER A 243 -12.82 3.46 21.54
C SER A 243 -12.46 2.12 20.89
N ARG A 244 -11.58 1.35 21.55
CA ARG A 244 -11.20 -0.01 21.12
C ARG A 244 -12.40 -0.93 20.98
N ALA A 245 -13.36 -0.86 21.90
CA ALA A 245 -14.60 -1.62 21.82
C ALA A 245 -15.39 -1.30 20.54
N ARG A 246 -15.48 -0.01 20.15
CA ARG A 246 -16.16 0.38 18.90
C ARG A 246 -15.38 -0.03 17.64
N LEU A 247 -14.04 0.01 17.68
CA LEU A 247 -13.21 -0.51 16.59
C LEU A 247 -13.40 -2.03 16.43
N LEU A 248 -13.43 -2.77 17.54
CA LEU A 248 -13.69 -4.21 17.55
C LEU A 248 -15.08 -4.52 16.99
N LEU A 249 -16.13 -3.81 17.43
CA LEU A 249 -17.48 -3.97 16.89
C LEU A 249 -17.52 -3.75 15.37
N GLY A 250 -16.80 -2.75 14.86
CA GLY A 250 -16.65 -2.51 13.43
C GLY A 250 -15.90 -3.63 12.68
N ALA A 251 -15.01 -4.34 13.37
CA ALA A 251 -14.23 -5.45 12.82
C ALA A 251 -14.92 -6.82 12.91
N LEU A 252 -16.02 -6.98 13.66
CA LEU A 252 -16.71 -8.28 13.77
C LEU A 252 -17.25 -8.78 12.42
N GLY A 253 -17.63 -7.86 11.53
CA GLY A 253 -18.08 -8.20 10.17
C GLY A 253 -17.02 -8.90 9.31
N LEU A 254 -15.74 -8.83 9.70
CA LEU A 254 -14.65 -9.51 8.98
C LEU A 254 -14.79 -11.04 9.02
N ALA A 255 -15.55 -11.61 9.95
CA ALA A 255 -15.84 -13.05 9.99
C ALA A 255 -16.35 -13.58 8.64
N ALA A 256 -17.11 -12.75 7.89
CA ALA A 256 -17.62 -13.10 6.57
C ALA A 256 -16.50 -13.35 5.53
N ALA A 257 -15.32 -12.74 5.67
CA ALA A 257 -14.19 -12.95 4.76
C ALA A 257 -13.67 -14.40 4.82
N THR A 258 -13.87 -15.12 5.93
CA THR A 258 -13.51 -16.54 6.10
C THR A 258 -14.07 -17.43 4.99
N PHE A 259 -15.29 -17.11 4.54
CA PHE A 259 -16.04 -17.92 3.58
C PHE A 259 -15.89 -17.45 2.12
N ARG A 260 -15.16 -16.35 1.88
CA ARG A 260 -15.03 -15.74 0.54
C ARG A 260 -13.92 -16.34 -0.31
N GLN A 261 -12.90 -16.94 0.31
CA GLN A 261 -11.81 -17.61 -0.37
C GLN A 261 -11.26 -18.78 0.46
N ARG A 262 -10.59 -19.72 -0.20
CA ARG A 262 -9.88 -20.83 0.44
C ARG A 262 -8.38 -20.53 0.59
N PRO A 263 -7.71 -21.08 1.61
CA PRO A 263 -8.26 -21.90 2.70
C PRO A 263 -8.85 -21.02 3.82
N GLY A 264 -10.11 -21.28 4.20
CA GLY A 264 -10.83 -20.47 5.20
C GLY A 264 -10.18 -20.47 6.59
N GLY A 265 -9.53 -21.57 6.99
CA GLY A 265 -8.87 -21.67 8.30
C GLY A 265 -7.75 -20.65 8.50
N LEU A 266 -6.90 -20.42 7.48
CA LEU A 266 -5.85 -19.40 7.56
C LEU A 266 -6.42 -17.98 7.66
N ARG A 267 -7.51 -17.73 6.92
CA ARG A 267 -8.23 -16.44 6.97
C ARG A 267 -8.82 -16.20 8.35
N LEU A 268 -9.50 -17.20 8.93
CA LEU A 268 -10.06 -17.11 10.28
C LEU A 268 -8.97 -16.85 11.32
N LYS A 269 -7.81 -17.52 11.21
CA LYS A 269 -6.66 -17.27 12.10
C LYS A 269 -6.20 -15.81 12.02
N ALA A 270 -6.05 -15.25 10.82
CA ALA A 270 -5.65 -13.86 10.63
C ALA A 270 -6.70 -12.86 11.17
N ILE A 271 -8.00 -13.17 10.99
CA ILE A 271 -9.10 -12.36 11.53
C ILE A 271 -9.11 -12.39 13.06
N ALA A 272 -9.00 -13.58 13.66
CA ALA A 272 -8.93 -13.74 15.10
C ALA A 272 -7.71 -13.03 15.70
N LEU A 273 -6.56 -13.08 15.01
CA LEU A 273 -5.36 -12.34 15.40
C LEU A 273 -5.59 -10.83 15.37
N HIS A 274 -6.29 -10.31 14.36
CA HIS A 274 -6.66 -8.89 14.30
C HIS A 274 -7.60 -8.49 15.45
N TRP A 275 -8.61 -9.29 15.77
CA TRP A 275 -9.47 -9.04 16.93
C TRP A 275 -8.69 -9.05 18.23
N TYR A 276 -7.77 -10.02 18.40
CA TYR A 276 -6.85 -10.05 19.54
C TYR A 276 -6.00 -8.78 19.62
N HIS A 277 -5.45 -8.31 18.49
CA HIS A 277 -4.68 -7.07 18.46
C HIS A 277 -5.50 -5.84 18.90
N LEU A 278 -6.77 -5.75 18.50
CA LEU A 278 -7.69 -4.68 18.93
C LEU A 278 -8.00 -4.70 20.43
N VAL A 279 -7.81 -5.84 21.10
CA VAL A 279 -8.02 -5.97 22.56
C VAL A 279 -6.71 -5.76 23.31
N GLU A 280 -5.64 -6.45 22.93
CA GLU A 280 -4.42 -6.58 23.73
C GLU A 280 -3.25 -5.68 23.28
N ARG A 281 -3.15 -5.35 21.99
CA ARG A 281 -1.96 -4.63 21.49
C ARG A 281 -2.13 -3.13 21.56
N ARG A 282 -1.08 -2.45 22.05
CA ARG A 282 -0.96 -1.01 21.94
C ARG A 282 -0.56 -0.64 20.52
N PRO A 283 -1.26 0.30 19.88
CA PRO A 283 -0.82 0.84 18.61
C PRO A 283 0.44 1.66 18.85
N LEU A 284 1.54 1.25 18.23
CA LEU A 284 2.83 1.91 18.38
C LEU A 284 3.41 2.12 16.99
N ASN A 285 3.71 3.38 16.70
CA ASN A 285 4.78 3.73 15.79
C ASN A 285 5.93 4.17 16.67
N ILE A 286 7.07 3.51 16.50
CA ILE A 286 8.27 3.80 17.27
C ILE A 286 9.11 4.70 16.36
N PRO A 287 9.22 6.02 16.64
CA PRO A 287 9.96 6.90 15.75
C PRO A 287 11.39 6.41 15.55
N ARG A 288 11.79 6.27 14.30
CA ARG A 288 13.14 5.89 13.89
C ARG A 288 13.69 6.88 12.88
N MET A 289 15.01 6.95 12.80
CA MET A 289 15.74 7.67 11.75
C MET A 289 16.51 6.65 10.94
N PHE A 290 16.97 7.06 9.74
CA PHE A 290 17.93 6.24 8.99
C PHE A 290 19.20 6.05 9.82
N PRO A 291 19.78 4.84 9.83
CA PRO A 291 21.10 4.64 10.40
C PRO A 291 22.09 5.60 9.73
N VAL A 292 22.90 6.27 10.54
CA VAL A 292 24.02 7.04 10.00
C VAL A 292 25.01 6.03 9.45
N THR A 293 25.24 6.02 8.14
CA THR A 293 26.39 5.30 7.58
C THR A 293 27.65 5.94 8.18
N PRO A 294 28.53 5.18 8.86
CA PRO A 294 29.84 5.70 9.21
C PRO A 294 30.50 6.14 7.90
N GLU A 295 30.88 7.42 7.81
CA GLU A 295 31.69 7.90 6.68
C GLU A 295 32.93 7.00 6.57
N GLY A 296 33.06 6.34 5.41
CA GLY A 296 34.23 5.55 5.03
C GLY A 296 35.07 6.31 4.03
#